data_AF-V7F046-F1
#
_entry.id   AF-V7F046-F1
#
_cell.length_a   1.000
_cell.length_b   1.000
_cell.length_c   1.000
_cell.angle_alpha   90.00
_cell.angle_beta   90.00
_cell.angle_gamma   90.00
#
_symmetry.space_group_name_H-M   'P 1'
#
loop_
_entity.id
_entity.type
_entity.pdbx_description
1 polymer ?
#
loop_
_entity_poly.entity_id
_entity_poly.type
_entity_poly.pdbx_seq_one_letter_code
_entity_poly.pdbx_strand_id
1 'polypeptide(L)'
;MTNPFVAEIRIFAGDFAPTGWATCDGQLLPISQNTALFSLLGTVYGGDGKSTFALPNMAGSAPMGQGQGNGLSERFLGETGGETSITLLQTEMPQHNHFVAMSTESGAQGTLTDAVVLGKSGGGTLYQNNTSQNLVQMDPQALSMAGSTLPHNNLPPYLAMTFIIAMQGVYPARP
;
A
#
# COMPACT_ATOMS: atom_id res chain seq x y z
N MET A 1 1.43 32.32 -23.68
CA MET A 1 1.15 31.43 -22.53
C MET A 1 1.13 32.29 -21.29
N THR A 2 0.18 32.08 -20.39
CA THR A 2 0.14 32.76 -19.09
C THR A 2 1.35 32.35 -18.25
N ASN A 3 1.97 33.31 -17.57
CA ASN A 3 3.07 33.04 -16.64
C ASN A 3 2.55 32.12 -15.52
N PRO A 4 3.30 31.07 -15.12
CA PRO A 4 2.91 30.21 -14.00
C PRO A 4 2.89 31.00 -12.70
N PHE A 5 2.17 30.51 -11.71
CA PHE A 5 2.37 31.00 -10.34
C PHE A 5 3.67 30.42 -9.77
N VAL A 6 4.39 31.21 -8.97
CA VAL A 6 5.51 30.67 -8.18
C VAL A 6 4.97 29.55 -7.27
N ALA A 7 5.71 28.45 -7.13
CA ALA A 7 5.31 27.23 -6.44
C ALA A 7 4.22 26.38 -7.13
N GLU A 8 3.81 26.71 -8.36
CA GLU A 8 2.90 25.86 -9.13
C GLU A 8 3.59 24.56 -9.53
N ILE A 9 2.97 23.42 -9.24
CA ILE A 9 3.43 22.09 -9.66
C ILE A 9 2.69 21.69 -10.93
N ARG A 10 3.43 21.16 -11.91
CA ARG A 10 2.88 20.58 -13.14
C ARG A 10 3.44 19.20 -13.40
N ILE A 11 2.62 18.37 -14.06
CA ILE A 11 3.07 17.13 -14.67
C ILE A 11 3.67 17.47 -16.03
N PHE A 12 4.87 16.95 -16.29
CA PHE A 12 5.64 17.16 -17.50
C PHE A 12 6.10 15.82 -18.07
N ALA A 13 6.01 15.67 -19.39
CA ALA A 13 6.35 14.42 -20.08
C ALA A 13 7.85 14.29 -20.40
N GLY A 14 8.65 15.35 -20.24
CA GLY A 14 10.11 15.30 -20.41
C GLY A 14 10.83 14.87 -19.14
N ASP A 15 12.09 14.49 -19.27
CA ASP A 15 12.98 13.97 -18.23
C ASP A 15 13.87 15.03 -17.56
N PHE A 16 13.60 16.32 -17.81
CA PHE A 16 14.32 17.46 -17.25
C PHE A 16 13.36 18.58 -16.82
N ALA A 17 13.86 19.51 -16.00
CA ALA A 17 13.14 20.74 -15.68
C ALA A 17 13.49 21.86 -16.68
N PRO A 18 12.51 22.45 -17.39
CA PRO A 18 12.75 23.61 -18.23
C PRO A 18 13.29 24.82 -17.45
N THR A 19 13.87 25.80 -18.13
CA THR A 19 14.34 27.04 -17.49
C THR A 19 13.22 27.72 -16.69
N GLY A 20 13.52 28.11 -15.45
CA GLY A 20 12.54 28.68 -14.51
C GLY A 20 11.74 27.64 -13.72
N TRP A 21 12.01 26.36 -13.92
CA TRP A 21 11.42 25.24 -13.20
C TRP A 21 12.50 24.40 -12.52
N ALA A 22 12.07 23.57 -11.57
CA ALA A 22 12.88 22.54 -10.94
C ALA A 22 12.09 21.23 -10.88
N THR A 23 12.75 20.08 -10.83
CA THR A 23 12.08 18.80 -10.55
C THR A 23 11.67 18.73 -9.08
N CYS A 24 10.57 18.03 -8.80
CA CYS A 24 10.09 17.79 -7.45
C CYS A 24 10.76 16.55 -6.82
N ASP A 25 12.08 16.62 -6.63
CA ASP A 25 12.91 15.51 -6.12
C ASP A 25 13.40 15.71 -4.66
N GLY A 26 12.80 16.63 -3.91
CA GLY A 26 13.16 16.84 -2.50
C GLY A 26 14.45 17.64 -2.25
N GLN A 27 15.04 18.24 -3.29
CA GLN A 27 16.30 18.97 -3.16
C GLN A 27 16.23 20.19 -2.23
N LEU A 28 17.31 20.42 -1.48
CA LEU A 28 17.50 21.62 -0.66
C LEU A 28 17.98 22.78 -1.51
N LEU A 29 17.36 23.94 -1.32
CA LEU A 29 17.68 25.17 -2.03
C LEU A 29 18.03 26.30 -1.04
N PRO A 30 18.96 27.20 -1.43
CA PRO A 30 19.28 28.36 -0.62
C PRO A 30 18.12 29.35 -0.61
N ILE A 31 17.71 29.78 0.59
CA ILE A 31 16.64 30.78 0.77
C ILE A 31 17.03 32.11 0.13
N SER A 32 18.31 32.50 0.21
CA SER A 32 18.82 33.79 -0.29
C SER A 32 18.59 34.01 -1.80
N GLN A 33 18.52 32.92 -2.58
CA GLN A 33 18.29 32.99 -4.03
C GLN A 33 16.83 32.68 -4.42
N ASN A 34 16.02 32.20 -3.49
CA ASN A 34 14.67 31.68 -3.75
C ASN A 34 13.66 32.22 -2.72
N THR A 35 13.80 33.47 -2.32
CA THR A 35 13.02 34.09 -1.23
C THR A 35 11.51 34.03 -1.48
N ALA A 36 11.07 34.27 -2.72
CA ALA A 36 9.66 34.19 -3.12
C ALA A 36 9.10 32.76 -3.06
N LEU A 37 9.91 31.74 -3.36
CA LEU A 37 9.46 30.35 -3.25
C LEU A 37 9.42 29.91 -1.79
N PHE A 38 10.42 30.30 -0.99
CA PHE A 38 10.45 30.03 0.44
C PHE A 38 9.28 30.66 1.19
N SER A 39 8.85 31.88 0.84
CA SER A 39 7.71 32.52 1.50
C SER A 39 6.36 31.81 1.25
N LEU A 40 6.31 30.91 0.26
CA LEU A 40 5.15 30.07 -0.04
C LEU A 40 5.26 28.69 0.58
N LEU A 41 6.41 28.01 0.43
CA LEU A 41 6.59 26.63 0.89
C LEU A 41 7.03 26.52 2.36
N GLY A 42 7.73 27.54 2.88
CA GLY A 42 8.38 27.47 4.19
C GLY A 42 9.32 26.27 4.29
N THR A 43 9.24 25.56 5.41
CA THR A 43 10.02 24.34 5.67
C THR A 43 9.15 23.08 5.62
N VAL A 44 7.97 23.14 5.00
CA VAL A 44 6.99 22.02 4.98
C VAL A 44 7.62 20.73 4.45
N TYR A 45 8.52 20.84 3.46
CA TYR A 45 9.18 19.70 2.83
C TYR A 45 10.61 19.46 3.36
N GLY A 46 11.07 20.26 4.33
CA GLY A 46 12.41 20.16 4.93
C GLY A 46 13.26 21.44 4.82
N GLY A 47 14.54 21.30 5.19
CA GLY A 47 15.49 22.40 5.34
C GLY A 47 15.51 23.02 6.73
N ASP A 48 16.42 23.96 6.96
CA ASP A 48 16.65 24.55 8.29
C ASP A 48 15.83 25.83 8.54
N GLY A 49 15.15 26.36 7.51
CA GLY A 49 14.36 27.59 7.58
C GLY A 49 15.18 28.86 7.81
N LYS A 50 16.52 28.76 7.78
CA LYS A 50 17.45 29.88 8.01
C LYS A 50 18.30 30.15 6.77
N SER A 51 18.92 29.11 6.25
CA SER A 51 19.76 29.15 5.06
C SER A 51 19.13 28.37 3.90
N THR A 52 18.34 27.34 4.20
CA THR A 52 17.79 26.39 3.22
C THR A 52 16.34 26.01 3.49
N PHE A 53 15.66 25.59 2.44
CA PHE A 53 14.36 24.92 2.45
C PHE A 53 14.36 23.83 1.39
N ALA A 54 13.45 22.86 1.47
CA ALA A 54 13.35 21.80 0.47
C ALA A 54 12.16 22.03 -0.49
N LEU A 55 12.32 21.52 -1.72
CA LEU A 55 11.19 21.27 -2.61
C LEU A 55 10.42 20.02 -2.19
N PRO A 56 9.17 19.83 -2.66
CA PRO A 56 8.48 18.54 -2.52
C PRO A 56 9.27 17.40 -3.16
N ASN A 57 9.15 16.20 -2.60
CA ASN A 57 9.60 14.96 -3.24
C ASN A 57 8.39 14.15 -3.70
N MET A 58 8.20 14.09 -5.01
CA MET A 58 7.08 13.39 -5.65
C MET A 58 7.49 12.03 -6.23
N ALA A 59 8.75 11.61 -6.07
CA ALA A 59 9.21 10.33 -6.59
C ALA A 59 8.45 9.17 -5.93
N GLY A 60 7.80 8.34 -6.76
CA GLY A 60 6.99 7.21 -6.30
C GLY A 60 5.72 7.60 -5.53
N SER A 61 5.33 8.89 -5.53
CA SER A 61 4.21 9.40 -4.76
C SER A 61 3.06 9.86 -5.66
N ALA A 62 1.82 9.62 -5.24
CA ALA A 62 0.63 10.17 -5.88
C ALA A 62 0.16 11.43 -5.14
N PRO A 63 -0.20 12.52 -5.83
CA PRO A 63 -0.71 13.72 -5.17
C PRO A 63 -2.07 13.46 -4.51
N MET A 64 -2.26 13.98 -3.30
CA MET A 64 -3.50 13.93 -2.55
C MET A 64 -3.90 15.34 -2.10
N GLY A 65 -5.21 15.64 -2.09
CA GLY A 65 -5.71 16.90 -1.58
C GLY A 65 -5.48 17.02 -0.06
N GLN A 66 -5.01 18.18 0.38
CA GLN A 66 -4.90 18.51 1.81
C GLN A 66 -6.26 18.85 2.43
N GLY A 67 -6.33 18.80 3.75
CA GLY A 67 -7.49 19.18 4.56
C GLY A 67 -8.35 17.98 4.98
N GLN A 68 -9.51 18.29 5.54
CA GLN A 68 -10.49 17.29 5.99
C GLN A 68 -11.77 17.42 5.17
N GLY A 69 -12.00 16.49 4.25
CA GLY A 69 -13.28 16.37 3.55
C GLY A 69 -14.38 15.81 4.47
N ASN A 70 -15.64 16.02 4.12
CA ASN A 70 -16.77 15.50 4.91
C ASN A 70 -16.71 13.97 5.00
N GLY A 71 -16.61 13.43 6.22
CA GLY A 71 -16.47 11.99 6.46
C GLY A 71 -15.09 11.40 6.11
N LEU A 72 -14.09 12.23 5.80
CA LEU A 72 -12.73 11.81 5.51
C LEU A 72 -11.77 12.11 6.66
N SER A 73 -10.65 11.41 6.69
CA SER A 73 -9.53 11.72 7.59
C SER A 73 -8.91 13.06 7.24
N GLU A 74 -8.44 13.80 8.25
CA GLU A 74 -7.65 15.02 8.05
C GLU A 74 -6.29 14.69 7.42
N ARG A 75 -5.85 15.51 6.46
CA ARG A 75 -4.54 15.41 5.81
C ARG A 75 -3.81 16.74 5.87
N PHE A 76 -2.60 16.75 6.41
CA PHE A 76 -1.78 17.96 6.47
C PHE A 76 -0.96 18.15 5.20
N LEU A 77 -0.70 19.40 4.82
CA LEU A 77 0.19 19.69 3.70
C LEU A 77 1.60 19.12 3.98
N GLY A 78 2.15 18.37 3.02
CA GLY A 78 3.45 17.73 3.15
C GLY A 78 3.45 16.41 3.92
N GLU A 79 2.30 15.97 4.45
CA GLU A 79 2.15 14.62 5.00
C GLU A 79 2.39 13.57 3.91
N THR A 80 3.16 12.52 4.24
CA THR A 80 3.38 11.37 3.38
C THR A 80 2.76 10.11 4.00
N GLY A 81 2.38 9.16 3.15
CA GLY A 81 1.79 7.90 3.59
C GLY A 81 1.50 6.95 2.43
N GLY A 82 0.89 5.82 2.75
CA GLY A 82 0.67 4.73 1.79
C GLY A 82 1.85 3.76 1.74
N GLU A 83 1.61 2.60 1.13
CA GLU A 83 2.59 1.51 1.02
C GLU A 83 2.55 0.95 -0.40
N THR A 84 3.72 0.75 -1.02
CA THR A 84 3.84 0.23 -2.39
C THR A 84 3.68 -1.29 -2.45
N SER A 85 3.87 -1.97 -1.32
CA SER A 85 3.75 -3.41 -1.17
C SER A 85 3.15 -3.73 0.19
N ILE A 86 2.23 -4.68 0.24
CA ILE A 86 1.59 -5.11 1.49
C ILE A 86 1.64 -6.64 1.62
N THR A 87 1.92 -7.12 2.83
CA THR A 87 1.86 -8.53 3.17
C THR A 87 0.50 -8.83 3.76
N LEU A 88 -0.30 -9.65 3.09
CA LEU A 88 -1.60 -10.06 3.62
C LEU A 88 -1.43 -10.97 4.83
N LEU A 89 -1.92 -10.52 5.97
CA LEU A 89 -1.98 -11.26 7.21
C LEU A 89 -3.30 -12.06 7.31
N GLN A 90 -3.32 -13.09 8.14
CA GLN A 90 -4.54 -13.88 8.38
C GLN A 90 -5.70 -13.01 8.90
N THR A 91 -5.39 -11.96 9.66
CA THR A 91 -6.39 -10.99 10.17
C THR A 91 -7.00 -10.11 9.10
N GLU A 92 -6.41 -10.08 7.90
CA GLU A 92 -6.90 -9.30 6.74
C GLU A 92 -7.73 -10.17 5.78
N MET A 93 -7.91 -11.46 6.09
CA MET A 93 -8.79 -12.36 5.35
C MET A 93 -10.15 -12.50 6.07
N PRO A 94 -11.26 -12.57 5.32
CA PRO A 94 -12.55 -12.92 5.91
C PRO A 94 -12.52 -14.27 6.62
N GLN A 95 -13.24 -14.36 7.74
CA GLN A 95 -13.47 -15.64 8.40
C GLN A 95 -14.15 -16.60 7.42
N HIS A 96 -13.58 -17.77 7.26
CA HIS A 96 -14.10 -18.84 6.41
C HIS A 96 -13.96 -20.19 7.11
N ASN A 97 -14.67 -21.19 6.61
CA ASN A 97 -14.53 -22.57 7.05
C ASN A 97 -14.47 -23.50 5.84
N HIS A 98 -14.04 -24.74 6.08
CA HIS A 98 -14.13 -25.83 5.12
C HIS A 98 -15.17 -26.82 5.65
N PHE A 99 -16.10 -27.21 4.80
CA PHE A 99 -17.06 -28.26 5.12
C PHE A 99 -16.58 -29.58 4.53
N VAL A 100 -16.48 -30.61 5.38
CA VAL A 100 -16.18 -31.98 4.93
C VAL A 100 -17.45 -32.79 5.03
N ALA A 101 -17.92 -33.30 3.90
CA ALA A 101 -19.02 -34.25 3.83
C ALA A 101 -18.48 -35.69 3.82
N MET A 102 -19.16 -36.60 4.52
CA MET A 102 -18.83 -38.02 4.56
C MET A 102 -20.08 -38.87 4.34
N SER A 103 -19.89 -40.09 3.83
CA SER A 103 -20.96 -41.07 3.70
C SER A 103 -21.38 -41.63 5.07
N THR A 104 -22.69 -41.82 5.24
CA THR A 104 -23.26 -42.51 6.41
C THR A 104 -23.08 -44.03 6.34
N GLU A 105 -22.76 -44.57 5.16
CA GLU A 105 -22.51 -45.98 4.94
C GLU A 105 -21.19 -46.44 5.59
N SER A 106 -21.13 -47.71 6.00
CA SER A 106 -19.91 -48.29 6.57
C SER A 106 -18.81 -48.33 5.52
N GLY A 107 -17.66 -47.71 5.80
CA GLY A 107 -16.44 -47.82 5.03
C GLY A 107 -15.97 -49.26 5.03
N ALA A 108 -16.13 -49.93 3.89
CA ALA A 108 -15.70 -51.32 3.70
C ALA A 108 -14.31 -51.43 3.04
N GLN A 109 -13.75 -50.30 2.58
CA GLN A 109 -12.43 -50.25 1.94
C GLN A 109 -11.44 -49.49 2.82
N GLY A 110 -10.29 -50.12 3.10
CA GLY A 110 -9.20 -49.53 3.88
C GLY A 110 -8.27 -48.61 3.08
N THR A 111 -8.58 -48.35 1.80
CA THR A 111 -7.77 -47.53 0.90
C THR A 111 -8.67 -46.58 0.13
N LEU A 112 -8.32 -45.29 0.10
CA LEU A 112 -9.04 -44.29 -0.67
C LEU A 112 -8.65 -44.39 -2.15
N THR A 113 -9.64 -44.25 -3.02
CA THR A 113 -9.52 -44.16 -4.49
C THR A 113 -10.43 -43.04 -4.97
N ASP A 114 -10.27 -42.58 -6.21
CA ASP A 114 -11.10 -41.50 -6.78
C ASP A 114 -12.61 -41.83 -6.84
N ALA A 115 -12.99 -43.10 -6.65
CA ALA A 115 -14.36 -43.58 -6.67
C ALA A 115 -15.00 -43.74 -5.27
N VAL A 116 -14.27 -43.44 -4.19
CA VAL A 116 -14.77 -43.60 -2.81
C VAL A 116 -14.63 -42.31 -2.01
N VAL A 117 -15.56 -42.09 -1.09
CA VAL A 117 -15.53 -40.98 -0.13
C VAL A 117 -15.27 -41.52 1.28
N LEU A 118 -14.89 -40.64 2.21
CA LEU A 118 -14.83 -40.99 3.64
C LEU A 118 -16.22 -41.52 4.08
N GLY A 119 -16.25 -42.68 4.73
CA GLY A 119 -17.46 -43.33 5.23
C GLY A 119 -17.36 -43.63 6.73
N LYS A 120 -18.46 -44.09 7.32
CA LYS A 120 -18.51 -44.47 8.74
C LYS A 120 -17.57 -45.65 9.02
N SER A 121 -16.75 -45.62 10.06
CA SER A 121 -15.95 -46.80 10.43
C SER A 121 -16.85 -47.97 10.85
N GLY A 122 -16.63 -49.16 10.27
CA GLY A 122 -17.32 -50.39 10.64
C GLY A 122 -16.78 -50.93 11.97
N GLY A 123 -17.55 -50.80 13.05
CA GLY A 123 -17.21 -51.33 14.38
C GLY A 123 -16.23 -50.49 15.21
N GLY A 124 -15.72 -49.37 14.68
CA GLY A 124 -14.88 -48.40 15.41
C GLY A 124 -15.63 -47.12 15.74
N THR A 125 -15.33 -46.52 16.90
CA THR A 125 -15.78 -45.16 17.22
C THR A 125 -14.97 -44.15 16.39
N LEU A 126 -15.65 -43.41 15.50
CA LEU A 126 -15.05 -42.34 14.67
C LEU A 126 -14.38 -41.23 15.50
N TYR A 127 -14.86 -41.04 16.73
CA TYR A 127 -14.35 -40.07 17.69
C TYR A 127 -13.91 -40.80 18.96
N GLN A 128 -12.73 -40.47 19.46
CA GLN A 128 -12.27 -40.92 20.77
C GLN A 128 -12.69 -39.90 21.84
N ASN A 129 -13.13 -40.38 23.01
CA ASN A 129 -13.46 -39.50 24.13
C ASN A 129 -12.22 -38.91 24.83
N ASN A 130 -11.03 -39.48 24.59
CA ASN A 130 -9.76 -38.97 25.09
C ASN A 130 -9.12 -38.06 24.03
N THR A 131 -9.29 -36.75 24.17
CA THR A 131 -8.74 -35.74 23.25
C THR A 131 -7.33 -35.28 23.64
N SER A 132 -6.71 -35.88 24.66
CA SER A 132 -5.43 -35.42 25.22
C SER A 132 -4.30 -36.43 25.05
N GLN A 133 -4.57 -37.66 24.60
CA GLN A 133 -3.58 -38.72 24.41
C GLN A 133 -3.84 -39.46 23.09
N ASN A 134 -2.80 -40.09 22.54
CA ASN A 134 -2.87 -40.87 21.29
C ASN A 134 -3.41 -40.08 20.08
N LEU A 135 -3.22 -38.76 20.07
CA LEU A 135 -3.50 -37.93 18.90
C LEU A 135 -2.44 -38.20 17.83
N VAL A 136 -2.88 -38.55 16.63
CA VAL A 136 -2.02 -38.58 15.44
C VAL A 136 -2.35 -37.34 14.62
N GLN A 137 -1.32 -36.62 14.18
CA GLN A 137 -1.51 -35.50 13.28
C GLN A 137 -2.15 -36.01 11.98
N MET A 138 -3.19 -35.32 11.51
CA MET A 138 -3.76 -35.63 10.20
C MET A 138 -2.69 -35.46 9.12
N ASP A 139 -2.75 -36.27 8.05
CA ASP A 139 -1.77 -36.22 6.98
C ASP A 139 -1.62 -34.77 6.46
N PRO A 140 -0.39 -34.24 6.32
CA PRO A 140 -0.17 -32.88 5.84
C PRO A 140 -0.77 -32.60 4.45
N GLN A 141 -1.01 -33.62 3.62
CA GLN A 141 -1.71 -33.48 2.34
C GLN A 141 -3.23 -33.27 2.52
N ALA A 142 -3.81 -33.64 3.66
CA ALA A 142 -5.22 -33.45 3.96
C ALA A 142 -5.54 -32.06 4.54
N LEU A 143 -4.60 -31.47 5.29
CA LEU A 143 -4.75 -30.14 5.92
C LEU A 143 -3.45 -29.32 5.81
N SER A 144 -3.05 -28.99 4.58
CA SER A 144 -1.90 -28.10 4.37
C SER A 144 -2.25 -26.65 4.69
N MET A 145 -1.28 -25.88 5.18
CA MET A 145 -1.41 -24.43 5.22
C MET A 145 -1.58 -23.87 3.81
N ALA A 146 -2.57 -23.00 3.62
CA ALA A 146 -2.76 -22.24 2.39
C ALA A 146 -2.34 -20.78 2.59
N GLY A 147 -1.78 -20.17 1.54
CA GLY A 147 -1.18 -18.84 1.59
C GLY A 147 0.30 -18.89 1.95
N SER A 148 1.07 -17.92 1.44
CA SER A 148 2.54 -17.87 1.61
C SER A 148 3.01 -16.64 2.40
N THR A 149 2.09 -15.78 2.84
CA THR A 149 2.40 -14.51 3.53
C THR A 149 3.46 -13.69 2.78
N LEU A 150 3.44 -13.79 1.44
CA LEU A 150 4.36 -13.05 0.59
C LEU A 150 3.76 -11.67 0.33
N PRO A 151 4.59 -10.62 0.34
CA PRO A 151 4.15 -9.30 -0.04
C PRO A 151 3.65 -9.30 -1.49
N HIS A 152 2.58 -8.58 -1.76
CA HIS A 152 2.10 -8.32 -3.10
C HIS A 152 2.17 -6.83 -3.42
N ASN A 153 2.28 -6.53 -4.73
CA ASN A 153 2.21 -5.17 -5.24
C ASN A 153 0.88 -4.51 -4.82
N ASN A 154 0.95 -3.30 -4.28
CA ASN A 154 -0.19 -2.48 -3.90
C ASN A 154 -0.33 -1.23 -4.79
N LEU A 155 0.52 -1.10 -5.82
CA LEU A 155 0.42 -0.01 -6.78
C LEU A 155 -0.70 -0.26 -7.79
N PRO A 156 -1.61 0.71 -8.01
CA PRO A 156 -2.51 0.67 -9.16
C PRO A 156 -1.70 0.79 -10.47
N PRO A 157 -2.28 0.49 -11.64
CA PRO A 157 -1.63 0.80 -12.91
C PRO A 157 -1.21 2.27 -12.97
N TYR A 158 0.06 2.53 -13.30
CA TYR A 158 0.62 3.87 -13.34
C TYR A 158 1.48 4.11 -14.59
N LEU A 159 1.60 5.38 -14.97
CA LEU A 159 2.56 5.86 -15.95
C LEU A 159 3.47 6.87 -15.25
N ALA A 160 4.77 6.62 -15.24
CA ALA A 160 5.73 7.54 -14.64
C ALA A 160 5.84 8.82 -15.48
N MET A 161 5.67 9.96 -14.84
CA MET A 161 5.83 11.28 -15.42
C MET A 161 6.62 12.19 -14.46
N THR A 162 7.23 13.23 -14.99
CA THR A 162 8.04 14.15 -14.20
C THR A 162 7.17 15.21 -13.57
N PHE A 163 7.32 15.43 -12.26
CA PHE A 163 6.74 16.57 -11.58
C PHE A 163 7.74 17.71 -11.56
N ILE A 164 7.33 18.88 -12.03
CA ILE A 164 8.14 20.11 -12.02
C ILE A 164 7.41 21.20 -11.25
N ILE A 165 8.18 22.04 -10.55
CA ILE A 165 7.69 23.19 -9.79
C ILE A 165 8.26 24.50 -10.33
N ALA A 166 7.41 25.51 -10.48
CA ALA A 166 7.81 26.82 -10.96
C ALA A 166 8.63 27.56 -9.90
N MET A 167 9.90 27.81 -10.22
CA MET A 167 10.84 28.57 -9.40
C MET A 167 10.64 30.09 -9.56
N GLN A 168 10.08 30.49 -10.71
CA GLN A 168 9.86 31.88 -11.11
C GLN A 168 8.48 32.00 -11.75
N GLY A 169 7.82 33.16 -11.62
CA GLY A 169 6.47 33.35 -12.11
C GLY A 169 5.75 34.52 -11.45
N VAL A 170 4.42 34.54 -11.56
CA VAL A 170 3.55 35.49 -10.85
C VAL A 170 3.49 35.06 -9.39
N TYR A 171 3.74 35.97 -8.46
CA TYR A 171 3.57 35.67 -7.04
C TYR A 171 2.07 35.59 -6.70
N PRO A 172 1.56 34.49 -6.13
CA PRO A 172 0.15 34.36 -5.79
C PRO A 172 -0.21 35.26 -4.61
N ALA A 173 -1.13 36.21 -4.81
CA ALA A 173 -1.64 37.05 -3.74
C ALA A 173 -2.51 36.22 -2.79
N ARG A 174 -2.27 36.36 -1.48
CA ARG A 174 -3.19 35.81 -0.47
C ARG A 174 -4.41 36.75 -0.38
N PRO A 175 -5.64 36.23 -0.45
CA PRO A 175 -6.83 37.03 -0.22
C PRO A 175 -6.88 37.60 1.20
#